data_AF-A0A0F3R8Q5-F1
#
_entry.id   AF-A0A0F3R8Q5-F1
#
_cell.length_a   1.000
_cell.length_b   1.000
_cell.length_c   1.000
_cell.angle_alpha   90.00
_cell.angle_beta   90.00
_cell.angle_gamma   90.00
#
_symmetry.space_group_name_H-M   'P 1'
#
loop_
_entity.id
_entity.type
_entity.pdbx_description
1 polymer ?
#
loop_
_entity_poly.entity_id
_entity_poly.type
_entity_poly.pdbx_seq_one_letter_code
_entity_poly.pdbx_strand_id
1 'polypeptide(L)'
;MHYLKTFKGTGLKGMLIAPSRLIAVRFKEILDDIGQVNSEVVISSTDDREDYEDIESENKIQKFLKNVKTRYGLEFNNRIIKEFKSVGDPEILIVVSKLLTGFDAPRNAVVYICKGLKEHTLLQAIARANRLFEEKGKVKEYGNIARP
;
A
#
# COMPACT_ATOMS: atom_id res chain seq x y z
N MET A 1 9.18 6.23 10.74
CA MET A 1 8.54 5.89 9.45
C MET A 1 8.79 7.02 8.44
N HIS A 2 9.21 6.76 7.20
CA HIS A 2 9.51 7.80 6.19
C HIS A 2 8.29 8.65 5.86
N TYR A 3 7.15 7.99 5.60
CA TYR A 3 5.89 8.66 5.27
C TYR A 3 5.47 9.72 6.28
N LEU A 4 5.55 9.40 7.58
CA LEU A 4 5.18 10.30 8.67
C LEU A 4 6.01 11.59 8.70
N LYS A 5 7.29 11.51 8.35
CA LYS A 5 8.20 12.66 8.40
C LYS A 5 8.07 13.55 7.17
N THR A 6 7.77 12.96 6.02
CA THR A 6 7.84 13.66 4.72
C THR A 6 6.47 14.07 4.19
N PHE A 7 5.42 13.28 4.46
CA PHE A 7 4.13 13.42 3.78
C PHE A 7 2.92 13.57 4.70
N LYS A 8 2.99 13.17 5.98
CA LYS A 8 1.84 13.30 6.87
C LYS A 8 1.41 14.77 7.03
N GLY A 9 0.10 15.01 6.94
CA GLY A 9 -0.49 16.36 7.01
C GLY A 9 -0.39 17.19 5.72
N THR A 10 0.36 16.74 4.72
CA THR A 10 0.49 17.45 3.41
C THR A 10 -0.68 17.17 2.46
N GLY A 11 -1.48 16.13 2.75
CA GLY A 11 -2.49 15.60 1.83
C GLY A 11 -1.92 14.73 0.71
N LEU A 12 -0.60 14.52 0.67
CA LEU A 12 0.05 13.53 -0.18
C LEU A 12 -0.06 12.13 0.43
N LYS A 13 -0.17 11.13 -0.43
CA LYS A 13 -0.49 9.75 -0.07
C LYS A 13 0.63 8.79 -0.43
N GLY A 14 0.62 7.64 0.22
CA GLY A 14 1.57 6.56 -0.01
C GLY A 14 0.89 5.30 -0.50
N MET A 15 1.63 4.48 -1.24
CA MET A 15 1.20 3.14 -1.62
C MET A 15 2.22 2.12 -1.12
N LEU A 16 1.75 0.98 -0.61
CA LEU A 16 2.56 -0.16 -0.22
C LEU A 16 2.14 -1.38 -1.06
N ILE A 17 3.05 -1.90 -1.87
CA ILE A 17 2.84 -3.09 -2.68
C ILE A 17 3.30 -4.31 -1.88
N ALA A 18 2.36 -5.12 -1.44
CA ALA A 18 2.61 -6.35 -0.70
C ALA A 18 2.84 -7.55 -1.64
N PRO A 19 3.65 -8.54 -1.23
CA PRO A 19 3.97 -9.71 -2.04
C PRO A 19 2.84 -10.74 -2.08
N SER A 20 1.97 -10.75 -1.06
CA SER A 20 0.84 -11.68 -0.95
C SER A 20 -0.28 -11.05 -0.12
N ARG A 21 -1.48 -11.65 -0.19
CA ARG A 21 -2.65 -11.23 0.59
C ARG A 21 -2.40 -11.30 2.10
N LEU A 22 -1.76 -12.37 2.56
CA LEU A 22 -1.43 -12.53 3.98
C LEU A 22 -0.56 -11.38 4.48
N ILE A 23 0.49 -11.04 3.73
CA ILE A 23 1.40 -9.97 4.09
C ILE A 23 0.71 -8.59 4.02
N ALA A 24 -0.20 -8.39 3.06
CA ALA A 24 -1.01 -7.18 3.00
C ALA A 24 -1.89 -7.00 4.25
N VAL A 25 -2.57 -8.06 4.68
CA VAL A 25 -3.39 -8.06 5.90
C VAL A 25 -2.51 -7.79 7.14
N ARG A 26 -1.34 -8.43 7.22
CA ARG A 26 -0.39 -8.18 8.33
C ARG A 26 0.11 -6.75 8.34
N PHE A 27 0.40 -6.14 7.18
CA PHE A 27 0.77 -4.73 7.12
C PHE A 27 -0.35 -3.83 7.63
N LYS A 28 -1.61 -4.10 7.28
CA LYS A 28 -2.77 -3.36 7.78
C LYS A 28 -2.87 -3.44 9.29
N GLU A 29 -2.80 -4.65 9.86
CA GLU A 29 -2.81 -4.84 11.31
C GLU A 29 -1.68 -4.08 12.00
N ILE A 30 -0.45 -4.19 11.50
CA ILE A 30 0.70 -3.48 12.08
C ILE A 30 0.53 -1.96 11.99
N LEU A 31 0.03 -1.43 10.86
CA LEU A 31 -0.20 0.01 10.72
C LEU A 31 -1.34 0.50 11.63
N ASP A 32 -2.40 -0.29 11.79
CA ASP A 32 -3.51 -0.01 12.70
C ASP A 32 -3.06 -0.04 14.15
N ASP A 33 -2.26 -1.04 14.55
CA ASP A 33 -1.68 -1.16 15.89
C ASP A 33 -0.73 -0.01 16.22
N ILE A 34 0.07 0.44 15.23
CA ILE A 34 0.91 1.62 15.37
C ILE A 34 0.05 2.90 15.52
N GLY A 35 -1.11 2.96 14.86
CA GLY A 35 -2.08 4.04 14.97
C GLY A 35 -1.60 5.41 14.45
N GLN A 36 -0.48 5.45 13.72
CA GLN A 36 0.11 6.71 13.25
C GLN A 36 -0.33 7.09 11.84
N VAL A 37 -0.88 6.17 11.05
CA VAL A 37 -1.39 6.42 9.70
C VAL A 37 -2.66 5.62 9.47
N ASN A 38 -3.62 6.20 8.75
CA ASN A 38 -4.75 5.44 8.25
C ASN A 38 -4.33 4.69 6.99
N SER A 39 -4.52 3.38 6.98
CA SER A 39 -4.21 2.53 5.83
C SER A 39 -5.42 1.69 5.44
N GLU A 40 -5.54 1.31 4.18
CA GLU A 40 -6.54 0.32 3.76
C GLU A 40 -5.97 -0.62 2.71
N VAL A 41 -6.54 -1.82 2.63
CA VAL A 41 -6.07 -2.87 1.73
C VAL A 41 -7.00 -3.03 0.55
N VAL A 42 -6.44 -3.03 -0.65
CA VAL A 42 -7.12 -3.42 -1.89
C VAL A 42 -6.58 -4.78 -2.31
N ILE A 43 -7.48 -5.75 -2.43
CA ILE A 43 -7.18 -7.13 -2.78
C ILE A 43 -8.12 -7.53 -3.91
N SER A 44 -7.59 -7.91 -5.08
CA SER A 44 -8.40 -8.33 -6.21
C SER A 44 -9.37 -9.45 -5.83
N SER A 45 -10.63 -9.29 -6.27
CA SER A 45 -11.75 -10.18 -5.93
C SER A 45 -11.70 -11.53 -6.64
N THR A 46 -10.90 -11.66 -7.69
CA THR A 46 -10.86 -12.83 -8.56
C THR A 46 -9.87 -13.87 -8.03
N ASP A 47 -10.43 -14.97 -7.53
CA ASP A 47 -10.14 -16.38 -7.82
C ASP A 47 -8.75 -16.84 -8.29
N ASP A 48 -7.68 -16.12 -7.93
CA ASP A 48 -6.40 -16.76 -7.76
C ASP A 48 -6.54 -17.53 -6.44
N ARG A 49 -6.76 -18.85 -6.53
CA ARG A 49 -6.32 -19.80 -5.49
C ARG A 49 -4.81 -19.60 -5.33
N GLU A 50 -4.41 -18.49 -4.70
CA GLU A 50 -3.06 -18.35 -4.18
C GLU A 50 -2.92 -19.49 -3.17
N ASP A 51 -1.89 -20.33 -3.36
CA ASP A 51 -1.53 -21.37 -2.42
C ASP A 51 -1.45 -20.75 -1.03
N TYR A 52 -2.48 -20.98 -0.22
CA TYR A 52 -2.40 -20.69 1.20
C TYR A 52 -1.33 -21.61 1.74
N GLU A 53 -0.31 -21.04 2.38
CA GLU A 53 0.76 -21.84 2.99
C GLU A 53 0.18 -22.79 4.05
N ASP A 54 -0.91 -22.37 4.72
CA ASP A 54 -1.61 -23.13 5.75
C ASP A 54 -3.07 -22.65 5.97
N ILE A 55 -3.84 -23.44 6.74
CA ILE A 55 -5.23 -23.17 7.11
C ILE A 55 -5.37 -21.89 7.96
N GLU A 56 -4.35 -21.54 8.75
CA GLU A 56 -4.39 -20.34 9.61
C GLU A 56 -4.39 -19.06 8.77
N SER A 57 -3.53 -19.03 7.76
CA SER A 57 -3.39 -17.94 6.80
C SER A 57 -4.67 -17.73 6.00
N GLU A 58 -5.32 -18.82 5.59
CA GLU A 58 -6.63 -18.78 4.94
C GLU A 58 -7.69 -18.17 5.86
N ASN A 59 -7.83 -18.68 7.09
CA ASN A 59 -8.80 -18.20 8.06
C ASN A 59 -8.63 -16.70 8.35
N LYS A 60 -7.38 -16.23 8.47
CA LYS A 60 -7.06 -14.83 8.71
C LYS A 60 -7.49 -13.94 7.53
N ILE A 61 -7.18 -14.34 6.31
CA ILE A 61 -7.58 -13.60 5.10
C ILE A 61 -9.10 -13.59 4.96
N GLN A 62 -9.78 -14.72 5.18
CA GLN A 62 -11.25 -14.80 5.10
C GLN A 62 -11.93 -13.92 6.15
N LYS A 63 -11.43 -13.91 7.39
CA LYS A 63 -11.93 -13.02 8.45
C LYS A 63 -11.75 -11.56 8.08
N PHE A 64 -10.58 -11.19 7.55
CA PHE A 64 -10.32 -9.84 7.06
C PHE A 64 -11.31 -9.43 5.97
N LEU A 65 -11.47 -10.26 4.93
CA LEU A 65 -12.39 -9.99 3.82
C LEU A 65 -13.83 -9.85 4.27
N LYS A 66 -14.28 -10.70 5.21
CA LYS A 66 -15.62 -10.60 5.80
C LYS A 66 -15.83 -9.24 6.47
N ASN A 67 -14.88 -8.81 7.29
CA ASN A 67 -14.95 -7.53 7.99
C ASN A 67 -14.98 -6.34 7.01
N VAL A 68 -14.11 -6.36 6.00
CA VAL A 68 -14.05 -5.30 4.97
C VAL A 68 -15.34 -5.27 4.15
N LYS A 69 -15.89 -6.42 3.76
CA LYS A 69 -17.19 -6.51 3.06
C LYS A 69 -18.34 -5.98 3.92
N THR A 70 -18.34 -6.25 5.22
CA THR A 70 -19.33 -5.67 6.14
C THR A 70 -19.24 -4.15 6.21
N ARG A 71 -18.02 -3.59 6.19
CA ARG A 71 -17.79 -2.14 6.29
C ARG A 71 -18.05 -1.39 4.97
N TYR A 72 -17.59 -1.93 3.85
CA TYR A 72 -17.56 -1.23 2.57
C TYR A 72 -18.49 -1.79 1.50
N GLY A 73 -19.07 -2.98 1.72
CA GLY A 73 -19.89 -3.70 0.75
C GLY A 73 -19.09 -4.62 -0.17
N LEU A 74 -19.76 -5.21 -1.16
CA LEU A 74 -19.14 -6.13 -2.13
C LEU A 74 -18.13 -5.42 -3.06
N GLU A 75 -18.37 -4.13 -3.33
CA GLU A 75 -17.53 -3.25 -4.16
C GLU A 75 -16.42 -2.55 -3.35
N PHE A 76 -15.95 -3.16 -2.25
CA PHE A 76 -15.05 -2.51 -1.31
C PHE A 76 -13.77 -1.97 -1.95
N ASN A 77 -13.17 -2.70 -2.89
CA ASN A 77 -11.97 -2.25 -3.61
C ASN A 77 -12.20 -0.90 -4.31
N ASN A 78 -13.29 -0.78 -5.07
CA ASN A 78 -13.62 0.43 -5.80
C ASN A 78 -13.86 1.62 -4.85
N ARG A 79 -14.51 1.36 -3.72
CA ARG A 79 -14.76 2.37 -2.70
C ARG A 79 -13.48 2.85 -2.01
N ILE A 80 -12.62 1.93 -1.57
CA ILE A 80 -11.33 2.24 -0.95
C ILE A 80 -10.44 3.01 -1.93
N ILE A 81 -10.40 2.61 -3.20
CA ILE A 81 -9.67 3.33 -4.25
C ILE A 81 -10.18 4.76 -4.41
N LYS A 82 -11.51 4.94 -4.45
CA LYS A 82 -12.13 6.28 -4.59
C LYS A 82 -11.79 7.17 -3.39
N GLU A 83 -11.89 6.64 -2.18
CA GLU A 83 -11.52 7.32 -0.94
C GLU A 83 -10.02 7.69 -0.95
N PHE A 84 -9.16 6.75 -1.35
CA PHE A 84 -7.73 7.00 -1.50
C PHE A 84 -7.42 8.12 -2.50
N LYS A 85 -8.16 8.28 -3.60
CA LYS A 85 -7.93 9.40 -4.53
C LYS A 85 -8.32 10.78 -3.97
N SER A 86 -9.18 10.81 -2.95
CA SER A 86 -9.64 12.05 -2.30
C SER A 86 -8.66 12.57 -1.25
N VAL A 87 -8.90 13.79 -0.72
CA VAL A 87 -8.17 14.31 0.43
C VAL A 87 -8.67 13.62 1.70
N GLY A 88 -7.77 13.25 2.60
CA GLY A 88 -8.09 12.53 3.83
C GLY A 88 -7.76 11.05 3.71
N ASP A 89 -8.54 10.21 4.39
CA ASP A 89 -8.23 8.80 4.54
C ASP A 89 -8.61 7.95 3.32
N PRO A 90 -7.94 6.81 3.10
CA PRO A 90 -6.70 6.39 3.77
C PRO A 90 -5.48 7.18 3.27
N GLU A 91 -4.49 7.35 4.15
CA GLU A 91 -3.18 7.95 3.88
C GLU A 91 -2.26 6.99 3.12
N ILE A 92 -2.34 5.68 3.45
CA ILE A 92 -1.57 4.62 2.80
C ILE A 92 -2.50 3.57 2.16
N LEU A 93 -2.31 3.31 0.87
CA LEU A 93 -2.99 2.20 0.19
C LEU A 93 -2.09 0.97 0.14
N ILE A 94 -2.51 -0.13 0.74
CA ILE A 94 -1.83 -1.42 0.63
C ILE A 94 -2.45 -2.19 -0.53
N VAL A 95 -1.63 -2.60 -1.50
CA VAL A 95 -2.09 -3.33 -2.69
C VAL A 95 -1.35 -4.67 -2.81
N VAL A 96 -2.06 -5.74 -3.14
CA VAL A 96 -1.45 -7.01 -3.55
C VAL A 96 -1.15 -6.93 -5.06
N SER A 97 -0.08 -7.60 -5.49
CA SER A 97 0.43 -7.52 -6.88
C SER A 97 -0.67 -7.66 -7.96
N LYS A 98 -0.43 -7.02 -9.13
CA LYS A 98 -1.33 -6.88 -10.32
C LYS A 98 -2.36 -5.74 -10.30
N LEU A 99 -2.61 -5.04 -9.18
CA LEU A 99 -3.56 -3.91 -9.13
C LEU A 99 -3.05 -2.57 -9.70
N LEU A 100 -1.87 -2.54 -10.33
CA LEU A 100 -1.19 -1.29 -10.71
C LEU A 100 -1.48 -0.83 -12.15
N THR A 101 -2.00 -1.70 -13.01
CA THR A 101 -2.28 -1.32 -14.41
C THR A 101 -3.54 -0.45 -14.45
N GLY A 102 -3.36 0.84 -14.76
CA GLY A 102 -4.47 1.82 -14.87
C GLY A 102 -4.82 2.55 -13.57
N PHE A 103 -4.07 2.34 -12.49
CA PHE A 103 -4.27 3.10 -11.25
C PHE A 103 -3.59 4.48 -11.35
N ASP A 104 -4.39 5.50 -11.63
CA ASP A 104 -3.96 6.90 -11.54
C ASP A 104 -4.45 7.55 -10.23
N ALA A 105 -3.50 8.01 -9.42
CA ALA A 105 -3.77 8.72 -8.17
C ALA A 105 -2.78 9.91 -8.07
N PRO A 106 -3.18 11.13 -8.46
CA PRO A 106 -2.28 12.28 -8.55
C PRO A 106 -1.68 12.70 -7.21
N ARG A 107 -2.32 12.31 -6.09
CA ARG A 107 -1.84 12.57 -4.73
C ARG A 107 -0.87 11.53 -4.21
N ASN A 108 -0.68 10.41 -4.92
CA ASN A 108 0.24 9.35 -4.49
C ASN A 108 1.70 9.77 -4.76
N ALA A 109 2.39 10.18 -3.70
CA ALA A 109 3.75 10.73 -3.79
C ALA A 109 4.85 9.68 -3.59
N VAL A 110 4.54 8.55 -2.95
CA VAL A 110 5.53 7.53 -2.62
C VAL A 110 4.97 6.12 -2.78
N VAL A 111 5.79 5.21 -3.31
CA VAL A 111 5.47 3.80 -3.45
C VAL A 111 6.53 2.96 -2.74
N TYR A 112 6.10 2.12 -1.81
CA TYR A 112 6.92 1.14 -1.11
C TYR A 112 6.67 -0.25 -1.71
N ILE A 113 7.71 -0.96 -2.13
CA ILE A 113 7.58 -2.27 -2.80
C ILE A 113 8.14 -3.38 -1.91
N CYS A 114 7.28 -4.26 -1.43
CA CYS A 114 7.61 -5.44 -0.65
C CYS A 114 7.59 -6.67 -1.56
N LYS A 115 8.61 -6.89 -2.39
CA LYS A 115 8.74 -8.17 -3.13
C LYS A 115 9.54 -9.18 -2.30
N GLY A 116 9.18 -10.46 -2.36
CA GLY A 116 9.77 -11.51 -1.54
C GLY A 116 11.29 -11.55 -1.61
N LEU A 117 11.93 -11.17 -0.50
CA LEU A 117 13.29 -11.56 -0.19
C LEU A 117 13.19 -12.45 1.04
N LYS A 118 13.47 -13.73 0.82
CA LYS A 118 14.06 -14.55 1.87
C LYS A 118 15.23 -13.72 2.41
N GLU A 119 15.22 -13.48 3.72
CA GLU A 119 16.17 -12.63 4.45
C GLU A 119 15.78 -11.14 4.51
N HIS A 120 15.33 -10.76 5.71
CA HIS A 120 14.92 -9.43 6.13
C HIS A 120 15.93 -8.33 5.74
N THR A 121 15.57 -7.34 4.89
CA THR A 121 16.11 -5.94 4.87
C THR A 121 15.63 -4.99 3.73
N LEU A 122 14.86 -5.43 2.74
CA LEU A 122 14.71 -4.67 1.48
C LEU A 122 13.91 -3.34 1.55
N LEU A 123 12.81 -3.28 2.30
CA LEU A 123 12.03 -2.04 2.42
C LEU A 123 12.82 -0.89 3.07
N GLN A 124 13.79 -1.25 3.91
CA GLN A 124 14.70 -0.33 4.57
C GLN A 124 15.84 0.13 3.63
N ALA A 125 16.18 -0.64 2.60
CA ALA A 125 17.22 -0.27 1.62
C ALA A 125 16.71 0.66 0.51
N ILE A 126 15.51 0.43 -0.02
CA ILE A 126 14.95 1.24 -1.12
C ILE A 126 14.47 2.63 -0.63
N ALA A 127 13.90 2.72 0.58
CA ALA A 127 13.60 4.01 1.23
C ALA A 127 14.89 4.81 1.58
N ARG A 128 16.02 4.12 1.76
CA ARG A 128 17.33 4.73 2.07
C ARG A 128 18.05 5.21 0.79
N ALA A 129 17.90 4.50 -0.33
CA ALA A 129 18.42 4.92 -1.64
C ALA A 129 17.71 6.16 -2.22
N ASN A 130 16.39 6.30 -2.00
CA ASN A 130 15.65 7.48 -2.45
C ASN A 130 16.00 8.78 -1.68
N ARG A 131 16.42 8.69 -0.41
CA ARG A 131 16.91 9.83 0.38
C ARG A 131 18.28 10.35 -0.11
N LEU A 132 19.15 9.45 -0.60
CA LEU A 132 20.44 9.77 -1.22
C LEU A 132 20.32 10.44 -2.61
N PHE A 133 19.17 10.30 -3.28
CA PHE A 133 18.88 10.98 -4.56
C PHE A 133 18.37 12.41 -4.34
N GLU A 134 17.63 12.67 -3.25
CA GLU A 134 17.27 14.03 -2.80
C GLU A 134 18.49 14.81 -2.31
N GLU A 135 19.43 14.17 -1.58
CA GLU A 135 20.69 14.80 -1.13
C GLU A 135 21.64 15.19 -2.29
N LYS A 136 21.45 14.59 -3.49
CA LYS A 136 22.16 14.97 -4.72
C LYS A 136 21.43 16.06 -5.53
N GLY A 137 20.47 16.76 -4.94
CA GLY A 137 19.99 18.07 -5.40
C GLY A 137 19.02 18.08 -6.59
N LYS A 138 18.36 16.96 -6.94
CA LYS A 138 17.27 16.96 -7.94
C LYS A 138 15.92 16.82 -7.27
N VAL A 139 15.35 17.94 -6.85
CA VAL A 139 13.96 18.05 -6.40
C VAL A 139 13.04 17.89 -7.62
N LYS A 140 12.09 16.96 -7.58
CA LYS A 140 10.98 16.95 -8.55
C LYS A 140 10.00 18.04 -8.16
N GLU A 141 10.11 19.19 -8.81
CA GLU A 141 8.98 20.10 -8.97
C GLU A 141 7.94 19.41 -9.87
N TYR A 142 6.73 19.27 -9.33
CA TYR A 142 5.45 18.91 -9.96
C TYR A 142 5.44 17.92 -11.15
N GLY A 143 4.58 16.90 -11.01
CA GLY A 143 4.44 15.75 -11.91
C GLY A 143 4.76 16.04 -13.38
N ASN A 144 5.82 15.41 -13.86
CA ASN A 144 6.06 15.16 -15.28
C ASN A 144 6.84 13.85 -15.40
N ILE A 145 6.24 12.87 -16.09
CA ILE A 145 6.96 11.72 -16.63
C ILE A 145 7.71 12.25 -17.85
N ALA A 146 9.01 12.51 -17.70
CA ALA A 146 9.87 12.78 -18.85
C ALA A 146 10.57 11.48 -19.26
N ARG A 147 10.17 10.97 -20.43
CA ARG A 147 10.84 9.92 -21.20
C ARG A 147 11.78 10.61 -22.21
N PRO A 148 12.98 10.09 -22.50
CA PRO A 148 13.46 10.16 -23.87
C PRO A 148 12.64 9.22 -24.77
#